data_AF-A0A9Q3UMZ7-F1
#
_entry.id   AF-A0A9Q3UMZ7-F1
#
_cell.length_a   1.000
_cell.length_b   1.000
_cell.length_c   1.000
_cell.angle_alpha   90.00
_cell.angle_beta   90.00
_cell.angle_gamma   90.00
#
_symmetry.space_group_name_H-M   'P 1'
#
loop_
_entity.id
_entity.type
_entity.pdbx_description
1 polymer ?
#
loop_
_entity_poly.entity_id
_entity_poly.type
_entity_poly.pdbx_seq_one_letter_code
_entity_poly.pdbx_strand_id
1 'polypeptide(L)' 'MRNLYRICLILALLAVFVAAFLFVTANTQLVTLAMPVTGWQWQVTLGALAVLLLALGLLLGLLTGLGLRGVRGLFGSRS' A
#
# COMPACT_ATOMS: atom_id res chain seq x y z
N MET A 1 -6.31 3.33 -26.14
CA MET A 1 -6.13 3.98 -24.82
C MET A 1 -6.33 3.05 -23.61
N ARG A 2 -7.43 2.30 -23.49
CA ARG A 2 -7.73 1.48 -22.29
C ARG A 2 -6.72 0.37 -21.98
N ASN A 3 -6.15 -0.28 -23.01
CA ASN A 3 -5.10 -1.29 -22.84
C ASN A 3 -3.77 -0.69 -22.38
N LEU A 4 -3.38 0.47 -22.92
CA LEU A 4 -2.16 1.18 -22.51
C LEU A 4 -2.22 1.55 -21.02
N TYR A 5 -3.37 2.07 -20.56
CA TYR A 5 -3.61 2.40 -19.16
C TYR A 5 -3.50 1.18 -18.24
N ARG A 6 -4.07 0.03 -18.64
CA ARG A 6 -3.95 -1.22 -17.87
C ARG A 6 -2.50 -1.70 -17.78
N ILE A 7 -1.75 -1.64 -18.89
CA ILE A 7 -0.35 -2.04 -18.93
C ILE A 7 0.49 -1.14 -18.01
N CYS A 8 0.33 0.19 -18.09
CA CYS A 8 0.99 1.11 -17.18
C CYS A 8 0.64 0.84 -15.71
N LEU A 9 -0.62 0.54 -15.41
CA LEU A 9 -1.07 0.26 -14.04
C LEU A 9 -0.46 -1.04 -13.49
N ILE A 10 -0.38 -2.09 -14.32
CA ILE A 10 0.29 -3.35 -13.95
C ILE A 10 1.78 -3.11 -13.70
N LEU A 11 2.46 -2.36 -14.58
CA LEU A 11 3.87 -2.02 -14.42
C LEU A 11 4.13 -1.23 -13.13
N ALA A 12 3.27 -0.27 -12.81
CA ALA A 12 3.37 0.50 -11.57
C ALA A 12 3.22 -0.39 -10.33
N LEU A 13 2.23 -1.30 -10.32
CA LEU A 13 2.05 -2.28 -9.25
C LEU A 13 3.27 -3.20 -9.10
N LEU A 14 3.81 -3.68 -10.22
CA LEU A 14 4.99 -4.53 -10.24
C LEU A 14 6.21 -3.81 -9.67
N ALA A 15 6.43 -2.55 -10.07
CA ALA A 15 7.55 -1.74 -9.57
C ALA A 15 7.45 -1.49 -8.06
N VAL A 16 6.26 -1.17 -7.56
CA VAL A 16 6.00 -1.01 -6.12
C VAL A 16 6.29 -2.32 -5.38
N PHE A 17 5.85 -3.45 -5.93
CA PHE A 17 6.09 -4.76 -5.34
C PHE A 17 7.59 -5.13 -5.29
N VAL A 18 8.33 -4.88 -6.37
CA VAL A 18 9.78 -5.15 -6.42
C VAL A 18 10.53 -4.26 -5.43
N ALA A 19 10.20 -2.96 -5.37
CA ALA A 19 10.81 -2.03 -4.42
C ALA A 19 10.54 -2.45 -2.97
N ALA A 20 9.30 -2.87 -2.67
CA ALA A 20 8.92 -3.40 -1.38
C ALA A 20 9.73 -4.64 -1.00
N PHE A 21 9.82 -5.60 -1.92
CA PHE A 21 10.55 -6.84 -1.73
C PHE A 21 12.03 -6.56 -1.45
N LEU A 22 12.68 -5.74 -2.28
CA LEU A 22 14.07 -5.35 -2.09
C LEU A 22 14.29 -4.63 -0.75
N PHE A 23 13.37 -3.75 -0.34
CA PHE A 23 13.45 -3.07 0.95
C PHE A 23 13.36 -4.05 2.12
N VAL A 24 12.45 -5.02 2.07
CA VAL A 24 12.30 -6.08 3.08
C VAL A 24 13.56 -6.95 3.14
N THR A 25 14.06 -7.38 1.98
CA THR A 25 15.24 -8.24 1.89
C THR A 25 16.50 -7.52 2.36
N ALA A 26 16.65 -6.23 2.05
CA ALA A 26 17.80 -5.43 2.47
C ALA A 26 17.75 -5.06 3.97
N ASN A 27 16.55 -4.92 4.54
CA ASN A 27 16.37 -4.45 5.92
C ASN A 27 15.79 -5.56 6.81
N THR A 28 16.65 -6.53 7.14
CA THR A 28 16.37 -7.62 8.10
C THR A 28 16.60 -7.20 9.56
N GLN A 29 17.14 -6.00 9.79
CA GLN A 29 17.37 -5.49 11.14
C GLN A 29 16.06 -5.38 11.92
N LEU A 30 16.10 -5.85 13.17
CA LEU A 30 15.01 -5.75 14.11
C LEU A 30 14.94 -4.32 14.65
N VAL A 31 13.74 -3.75 14.64
CA VAL A 31 13.43 -2.45 15.23
C VAL A 31 12.50 -2.66 16.40
N THR A 32 12.86 -2.10 17.55
CA THR A 32 12.01 -2.02 18.73
C THR A 32 11.02 -0.87 18.58
N LEU A 33 9.74 -1.18 18.48
CA LEU A 33 8.66 -0.21 18.63
C LEU A 33 8.32 -0.07 20.11
N ALA A 34 8.35 1.17 20.60
CA ALA A 34 7.79 1.52 21.89
C ALA A 34 6.26 1.47 21.77
N MET A 35 5.63 0.58 22.54
CA MET A 35 4.18 0.52 22.62
C MET A 35 3.65 1.58 23.61
N PRO A 36 2.40 2.04 23.46
CA PRO A 36 1.80 3.03 24.37
C PRO A 36 1.65 2.51 25.80
N VAL A 37 1.70 1.18 26.00
CA VAL A 37 1.77 0.58 27.33
C VAL A 37 3.21 0.62 27.81
N THR A 38 3.41 1.27 28.96
CA THR A 38 4.73 1.41 29.59
C THR A 38 5.36 0.03 29.85
N GLY A 39 6.60 -0.13 29.39
CA GLY A 39 7.35 -1.39 29.54
C GLY A 39 7.10 -2.43 28.44
N TRP A 40 6.15 -2.20 27.52
CA TRP A 40 5.94 -3.09 26.39
C TRP A 40 6.77 -2.64 25.18
N GLN A 41 7.66 -3.51 24.71
CA GLN A 41 8.44 -3.32 23.50
C GLN A 41 8.12 -4.42 22.51
N TRP A 42 7.82 -4.05 21.26
CA TRP A 42 7.61 -5.00 20.17
C TRP A 42 8.78 -4.95 19.21
N GLN A 43 9.42 -6.09 18.98
CA GLN A 43 10.49 -6.21 17.99
C GLN A 43 9.88 -6.63 16.66
N VAL A 44 9.96 -5.75 15.67
CA VAL A 44 9.45 -5.99 14.32
C VAL A 44 10.56 -5.66 13.34
N THR A 45 10.70 -6.45 12.27
CA THR A 45 11.68 -6.15 11.23
C THR A 45 11.23 -4.94 10.42
N LEU A 46 12.19 -4.13 9.95
CA LEU A 46 11.92 -3.01 9.04
C LEU A 46 11.16 -3.46 7.79
N GLY A 47 11.47 -4.66 7.30
CA GLY A 47 10.72 -5.28 6.22
C GLY A 47 9.23 -5.48 6.54
N ALA A 48 8.90 -6.04 7.71
CA ALA A 48 7.50 -6.22 8.09
C ALA A 48 6.73 -4.90 8.20
N LEU A 49 7.39 -3.82 8.68
CA LEU A 49 6.79 -2.48 8.70
C LEU A 49 6.51 -1.94 7.29
N ALA A 50 7.44 -2.14 6.35
CA ALA A 50 7.24 -1.70 4.96
C ALA A 50 6.08 -2.44 4.28
N VAL A 51 5.96 -3.75 4.51
CA VAL A 51 4.83 -4.55 4.00
C VAL A 51 3.51 -4.05 4.58
N LEU A 52 3.47 -3.73 5.88
CA LEU A 52 2.29 -3.15 6.54
C LEU A 52 1.90 -1.79 5.92
N LEU A 53 2.87 -0.90 5.72
CA LEU A 53 2.66 0.39 5.07
C LEU A 53 2.10 0.24 3.65
N LEU A 54 2.63 -0.71 2.88
CA LEU A 54 2.14 -1.01 1.53
C LEU A 54 0.73 -1.58 1.53
N ALA A 55 0.44 -2.52 2.44
CA ALA A 55 -0.89 -3.08 2.60
C ALA A 55 -1.90 -1.97 2.95
N LEU A 56 -1.56 -1.08 3.88
CA LEU A 56 -2.40 0.07 4.23
C LEU A 56 -2.55 1.05 3.06
N GLY A 57 -1.46 1.35 2.35
CA GLY A 57 -1.48 2.22 1.17
C GLY A 57 -2.34 1.66 0.04
N LEU A 58 -2.27 0.35 -0.22
CA LEU A 58 -3.13 -0.32 -1.19
C LEU A 58 -4.59 -0.34 -0.75
N LEU A 59 -4.87 -0.58 0.53
CA LEU A 59 -6.22 -0.60 1.06
C LEU A 59 -6.85 0.79 1.01
N LEU A 60 -6.10 1.84 1.37
CA LEU A 60 -6.51 3.24 1.19
C LEU A 60 -6.68 3.59 -0.29
N GLY A 61 -5.78 3.15 -1.17
CA GLY A 61 -5.89 3.32 -2.61
C GLY A 61 -7.14 2.63 -3.18
N LEU A 62 -7.48 1.45 -2.66
CA LEU A 62 -8.68 0.72 -3.01
C LEU A 62 -9.94 1.45 -2.53
N LEU A 63 -9.97 1.89 -1.27
CA LEU A 63 -11.09 2.65 -0.69
C LEU A 63 -11.32 3.96 -1.44
N THR A 64 -10.26 4.72 -1.73
CA THR A 64 -10.37 5.96 -2.51
C THR A 64 -10.77 5.69 -3.95
N GLY A 65 -10.24 4.65 -4.59
CA GLY A 65 -10.61 4.25 -5.95
C GLY A 65 -12.06 3.74 -6.08
N LEU A 66 -12.55 2.98 -5.11
CA LEU A 66 -13.94 2.54 -5.01
C LEU A 66 -14.86 3.71 -4.69
N GLY A 67 -14.48 4.57 -3.74
CA GLY A 67 -15.21 5.79 -3.40
C GLY A 67 -15.34 6.75 -4.58
N LEU A 68 -14.25 6.99 -5.33
CA LEU A 68 -14.26 7.81 -6.54
C LEU A 68 -15.12 7.22 -7.65
N ARG A 69 -15.15 5.89 -7.81
CA ARG A 69 -16.05 5.23 -8.77
C ARG A 69 -17.51 5.27 -8.32
N GLY A 70 -17.78 5.12 -7.03
CA GLY A 70 -19.12 5.21 -6.45
C GLY A 70 -19.69 6.64 -6.55
N VAL A 71 -18.89 7.64 -6.20
CA VAL A 71 -19.25 9.07 -6.34
C VAL A 71 -19.43 9.44 -7.81
N ARG A 72 -18.55 9.00 -8.71
CA ARG A 72 -18.77 9.21 -10.17
C ARG A 72 -20.00 8.47 -10.71
N GLY A 73 -20.40 7.34 -10.12
CA GLY A 73 -21.64 6.65 -10.48
C GLY A 73 -22.89 7.37 -10.00
N LEU A 74 -22.79 8.10 -8.88
CA LEU A 74 -23.89 8.88 -8.29
C LEU A 74 -24.03 10.28 -8.91
N PHE A 75 -22.91 10.94 -9.26
CA PHE A 75 -22.91 12.27 -9.89
C PHE A 75 -22.70 12.23 -11.41
N GLY A 76 -22.48 11.04 -11.98
CA GLY A 76 -22.47 10.79 -13.42
C GLY A 76 -23.89 10.80 -13.96
N SER A 77 -24.46 12.01 -14.09
CA SER A 77 -25.66 12.26 -14.87
C SER A 77 -25.54 11.56 -16.22
N ARG A 78 -26.48 10.65 -16.50
CA ARG A 78 -26.86 10.36 -17.89
C ARG A 78 -27.53 11.63 -18.42
N SER A 79 -26.77 12.49 -19.07
CA SER A 79 -27.26 13.54 -19.97
C SER A 79 -26.29 13.69 -21.13
#